data_AF-A0A7C7MWH8-F1
#
_entry.id   AF-A0A7C7MWH8-F1
#
_cell.length_a   1.000
_cell.length_b   1.000
_cell.length_c   1.000
_cell.angle_alpha   90.00
_cell.angle_beta   90.00
_cell.angle_gamma   90.00
#
_symmetry.space_group_name_H-M   'P 1'
#
loop_
_entity.id
_entity.type
_entity.pdbx_description
1 polymer ?
#
loop_
_entity_poly.entity_id
_entity_poly.type
_entity_poly.pdbx_seq_one_letter_code
_entity_poly.pdbx_strand_id
1 'polypeptide(L)'
;MKLFFTTLFFILVFSNIYSFQTDITVNCDGSPVNTSFCYTSNQLLSYTYTSDTNENLNLIINEGEIEPYYDHLIILDSDGSQLYYGYGDSGNLEGLSFQSSGNQITIQVDPDSSVSCDENSLVPIDLSVFCTTCENFQVNYELISNCDNDENSFSIQVNVTDLGSASELIISDNQETSPISITETGSFIYGNYSNGTLVELAVVNSEDSNCFDNSDVLTQDICLENYLEVTNQYTPNQLVTDFLMSSVCSQTFNITYSTGTSFGQEDYGLGYFTSNGTDFDLEEGIVLTSGDYSNVPGPETGSQGGGSYWPGDEDLENAVPELEQGNSNDATILEFDFVPFGEEMSFNFLFASDEYGFYQCNYSDAFAFLLTDSNGNTQNLAVVPNSNDAVSVVTIRDELYNNGCSSENINYFDKYYGNNSVGQQGEDPLTSPTNFRGILSF
;
A
#
# COMPACT_ATOMS: atom_id res chain seq x y z
N MET A 1 9.05 20.31 26.02
CA MET A 1 10.05 21.03 25.20
C MET A 1 11.42 20.95 25.85
N LYS A 2 12.23 19.99 25.38
CA LYS A 2 13.65 19.83 25.64
C LYS A 2 14.24 19.56 24.26
N LEU A 3 14.97 20.52 23.71
CA LEU A 3 15.74 20.29 22.48
C LEU A 3 17.00 19.52 22.86
N PHE A 4 17.12 18.30 22.33
CA PHE A 4 18.41 17.63 22.26
C PHE A 4 19.16 18.19 21.05
N PHE A 5 20.36 18.69 21.32
CA PHE A 5 21.31 19.15 20.32
C PHE A 5 22.41 18.10 20.25
N THR A 6 22.39 17.24 19.24
CA THR A 6 23.46 16.29 18.96
C THR A 6 24.11 16.70 17.65
N THR A 7 25.21 17.43 17.79
CA THR A 7 26.38 17.42 16.89
C THR A 7 26.11 17.11 15.43
N LEU A 8 25.89 18.16 14.62
CA LEU A 8 26.27 18.14 13.22
C LEU A 8 27.76 18.51 13.17
N PHE A 9 28.62 17.50 13.06
CA PHE A 9 30.05 17.70 12.81
C PHE A 9 30.20 18.02 11.31
N PHE A 10 30.06 19.30 10.96
CA PHE A 10 30.38 19.78 9.61
C PHE A 10 31.89 19.99 9.56
N ILE A 11 32.66 18.95 9.19
CA ILE A 11 34.03 19.19 8.72
C ILE A 11 33.92 19.67 7.29
N LEU A 12 34.18 20.96 7.06
CA LEU A 12 34.69 21.41 5.77
C LEU A 12 36.10 20.85 5.64
N VAL A 13 36.23 19.61 5.16
CA VAL A 13 37.50 19.10 4.68
C VAL A 13 37.70 19.80 3.35
N PHE A 14 38.66 20.72 3.29
CA PHE A 14 39.25 21.09 2.00
C PHE A 14 40.06 19.87 1.55
N SER A 15 39.39 18.85 1.01
CA SER A 15 40.04 17.83 0.21
C SER A 15 40.50 18.55 -1.06
N ASN A 16 41.80 18.55 -1.32
CA ASN A 16 42.27 18.81 -2.67
C ASN A 16 41.84 17.57 -3.48
N ILE A 17 40.60 17.56 -3.95
CA ILE A 17 40.12 16.53 -4.88
C ILE A 17 40.94 16.76 -6.15
N TYR A 18 41.80 15.82 -6.46
CA TYR A 18 42.46 15.80 -7.76
C TYR A 18 41.40 15.34 -8.76
N SER A 19 41.14 16.15 -9.78
CA SER A 19 40.26 15.76 -10.89
C SER A 19 41.10 15.19 -12.01
N PHE A 20 40.73 14.02 -12.52
CA PHE A 20 41.25 13.48 -13.77
C PHE A 20 40.15 13.51 -14.81
N GLN A 21 40.43 14.14 -15.95
CA GLN A 21 39.47 14.26 -17.05
C GLN A 21 40.08 13.71 -18.33
N THR A 22 39.31 12.90 -19.04
CA THR A 22 39.63 12.44 -20.40
C THR A 22 38.49 12.78 -21.34
N ASP A 23 38.81 13.44 -22.46
CA ASP A 23 37.83 13.71 -23.51
C ASP A 23 38.01 12.69 -24.66
N ILE A 24 36.90 12.11 -25.11
CA ILE A 24 36.87 11.07 -26.14
C ILE A 24 35.89 11.47 -27.24
N THR A 25 36.32 11.38 -28.50
CA THR A 25 35.44 11.56 -29.65
C THR A 25 34.82 10.23 -30.05
N VAL A 26 33.50 10.21 -30.20
CA VAL A 26 32.74 9.06 -30.70
C VAL A 26 32.50 9.23 -32.19
N ASN A 27 32.95 8.27 -32.99
CA ASN A 27 32.70 8.23 -34.44
C ASN A 27 31.36 7.53 -34.69
N CYS A 28 30.35 8.29 -35.11
CA CYS A 28 29.00 7.76 -35.28
C CYS A 28 28.84 6.80 -36.48
N ASP A 29 29.75 6.85 -37.46
CA ASP A 29 29.83 5.86 -38.54
C ASP A 29 30.65 4.61 -38.16
N GLY A 30 31.17 4.57 -36.92
CA GLY A 30 32.03 3.54 -36.39
C GLY A 30 31.31 2.48 -35.55
N SER A 31 32.10 1.60 -34.94
CA SER A 31 31.61 0.71 -33.87
C SER A 31 31.58 1.46 -32.54
N PRO A 32 30.79 1.00 -31.54
CA PRO A 32 30.78 1.59 -30.21
C PRO A 32 32.18 1.76 -29.61
N VAL A 33 32.39 2.88 -28.92
CA VAL A 33 33.61 3.16 -28.18
C VAL A 33 33.54 2.46 -26.84
N ASN A 34 34.29 1.38 -26.70
CA ASN A 34 34.41 0.66 -25.44
C ASN A 34 35.54 1.26 -24.59
N THR A 35 35.24 1.59 -23.34
CA THR A 35 36.20 2.12 -22.38
C THR A 35 36.14 1.27 -21.12
N SER A 36 37.30 0.77 -20.69
CA SER A 36 37.45 0.07 -19.42
C SER A 36 38.44 0.84 -18.55
N PHE A 37 38.06 1.15 -17.32
CA PHE A 37 38.90 1.91 -16.40
C PHE A 37 38.66 1.55 -14.94
N CYS A 38 39.68 1.81 -14.14
CA CYS A 38 39.56 1.85 -12.70
C CYS A 38 39.51 3.31 -12.20
N TYR A 39 38.93 3.51 -11.02
CA TYR A 39 39.00 4.75 -10.25
C TYR A 39 39.88 4.56 -9.02
N THR A 40 40.35 5.68 -8.48
CA THR A 40 41.26 5.76 -7.33
C THR A 40 40.60 6.59 -6.23
N SER A 41 40.73 6.17 -4.97
CA SER A 41 40.19 6.91 -3.82
C SER A 41 40.71 8.36 -3.73
N ASN A 42 39.86 9.29 -3.28
CA ASN A 42 40.09 10.76 -3.23
C ASN A 42 40.35 11.44 -4.58
N GLN A 43 40.01 10.82 -5.70
CA GLN A 43 40.21 11.38 -7.04
C GLN A 43 38.90 11.34 -7.84
N LEU A 44 38.36 12.51 -8.15
CA LEU A 44 37.22 12.62 -9.07
C LEU A 44 37.70 12.21 -10.47
N LEU A 45 37.20 11.08 -10.96
CA LEU A 45 37.48 10.59 -12.29
C LEU A 45 36.37 11.04 -13.24
N SER A 46 36.71 11.50 -14.44
CA SER A 46 35.74 11.96 -15.42
C SER A 46 36.14 11.58 -16.84
N TYR A 47 35.20 10.99 -17.58
CA TYR A 47 35.30 10.77 -19.02
C TYR A 47 34.16 11.50 -19.72
N THR A 48 34.49 12.38 -20.66
CA THR A 48 33.53 13.12 -21.47
C THR A 48 33.59 12.61 -22.90
N TYR A 49 32.46 12.10 -23.40
CA TYR A 49 32.32 11.61 -24.77
C TYR A 49 31.61 12.66 -25.60
N THR A 50 32.10 12.94 -26.81
CA THR A 50 31.47 13.90 -27.74
C THR A 50 31.32 13.28 -29.13
N SER A 51 30.11 13.36 -29.70
CA SER A 51 29.81 12.91 -31.07
C SER A 51 30.52 13.78 -32.12
N ASP A 52 31.03 13.15 -33.18
CA ASP A 52 31.64 13.84 -34.33
C ASP A 52 30.62 14.36 -35.37
N THR A 53 29.38 13.86 -35.34
CA THR A 53 28.27 14.26 -36.21
C THR A 53 27.27 15.19 -35.52
N ASN A 54 27.44 15.48 -34.22
CA ASN A 54 26.52 16.27 -33.39
C ASN A 54 25.20 15.54 -33.05
N GLU A 55 25.19 14.21 -33.15
CA GLU A 55 24.08 13.34 -32.72
C GLU A 55 24.14 13.05 -31.22
N ASN A 56 23.01 12.69 -30.62
CA ASN A 56 22.94 12.29 -29.22
C ASN A 56 23.72 10.98 -28.98
N LEU A 57 24.12 10.73 -27.74
CA LEU A 57 24.95 9.59 -27.36
C LEU A 57 24.21 8.68 -26.38
N ASN A 58 24.29 7.37 -26.59
CA ASN A 58 23.95 6.36 -25.60
C ASN A 58 25.22 5.89 -24.89
N LEU A 59 25.15 5.76 -23.58
CA LEU A 59 26.16 5.14 -22.72
C LEU A 59 25.53 3.93 -22.04
N ILE A 60 26.20 2.77 -22.11
CA ILE A 60 25.80 1.54 -21.43
C ILE A 60 26.99 1.06 -20.60
N ILE A 61 26.77 0.77 -19.32
CA ILE A 61 27.75 0.12 -18.46
C ILE A 61 27.58 -1.40 -18.60
N ASN A 62 28.59 -2.05 -19.20
CA ASN A 62 28.56 -3.48 -19.48
C ASN A 62 28.89 -4.30 -18.22
N GLU A 63 29.76 -3.79 -17.36
CA GLU A 63 30.11 -4.34 -16.04
C GLU A 63 30.83 -3.25 -15.20
N GLY A 64 30.85 -3.39 -13.88
CA GLY A 64 31.62 -2.51 -13.01
C GLY A 64 31.10 -2.45 -11.59
N GLU A 65 32.01 -2.20 -10.64
CA GLU A 65 31.69 -2.07 -9.21
C GLU A 65 32.24 -0.78 -8.62
N ILE A 66 31.47 -0.12 -7.75
CA ILE A 66 31.92 0.97 -6.88
C ILE A 66 31.63 0.66 -5.40
N GLU A 67 32.28 1.36 -4.44
CA GLU A 67 31.95 1.16 -3.03
C GLU A 67 30.52 1.66 -2.73
N PRO A 68 29.60 0.79 -2.29
CA PRO A 68 28.24 1.21 -2.00
C PRO A 68 28.21 2.21 -0.84
N TYR A 69 27.28 3.16 -0.91
CA TYR A 69 27.05 4.23 0.09
C TYR A 69 28.11 5.32 0.20
N TYR A 70 29.35 5.07 -0.23
CA TYR A 70 30.48 5.99 -0.04
C TYR A 70 30.97 6.60 -1.36
N ASP A 71 31.01 5.80 -2.42
CA ASP A 71 31.35 6.26 -3.76
C ASP A 71 30.09 6.52 -4.58
N HIS A 72 30.16 7.49 -5.48
CA HIS A 72 29.05 7.83 -6.35
C HIS A 72 29.46 7.84 -7.82
N LEU A 73 28.69 7.13 -8.62
CA LEU A 73 28.65 7.30 -10.07
C LEU A 73 27.76 8.52 -10.37
N ILE A 74 28.26 9.41 -11.23
CA ILE A 74 27.55 10.58 -11.71
C ILE A 74 27.52 10.54 -13.23
N ILE A 75 26.34 10.67 -13.83
CA ILE A 75 26.19 10.83 -15.27
C ILE A 75 25.66 12.23 -15.54
N LEU A 76 26.38 13.00 -16.35
CA LEU A 76 26.01 14.34 -16.76
C LEU A 76 25.66 14.38 -18.25
N ASP A 77 24.62 15.12 -18.55
CA ASP A 77 24.11 15.38 -19.89
C ASP A 77 24.94 16.47 -20.61
N SER A 78 24.66 16.69 -21.89
CA SER A 78 25.25 17.70 -22.76
C SER A 78 25.13 19.13 -22.25
N ASP A 79 24.05 19.44 -21.54
CA ASP A 79 23.81 20.74 -20.93
C ASP A 79 24.40 20.88 -19.52
N GLY A 80 25.02 19.81 -19.00
CA GLY A 80 25.58 19.71 -17.66
C GLY A 80 24.57 19.33 -16.58
N SER A 81 23.31 19.06 -16.93
CA SER A 81 22.34 18.47 -16.01
C SER A 81 22.74 17.04 -15.64
N GLN A 82 22.23 16.56 -14.51
CA GLN A 82 22.58 15.24 -13.99
C GLN A 82 21.51 14.21 -14.40
N LEU A 83 21.91 13.22 -15.20
CA LEU A 83 21.08 12.08 -15.58
C LEU A 83 21.07 10.99 -14.50
N TYR A 84 22.15 10.90 -13.69
CA TYR A 84 22.25 9.91 -12.63
C TYR A 84 23.20 10.36 -11.51
N TYR A 85 22.87 9.99 -10.27
CA TYR A 85 23.75 10.09 -9.10
C TYR A 85 23.40 8.96 -8.12
N GLY A 86 24.33 8.04 -7.91
CA GLY A 86 24.10 6.87 -7.06
C GLY A 86 25.21 5.84 -7.17
N TYR A 87 24.97 4.63 -6.66
CA TYR A 87 25.95 3.55 -6.62
C TYR A 87 25.45 2.24 -7.23
N GLY A 88 24.44 2.30 -8.11
CA GLY A 88 23.82 1.14 -8.73
C GLY A 88 23.13 0.21 -7.72
N ASP A 89 23.06 -1.09 -8.04
CA ASP A 89 22.53 -2.11 -7.15
C ASP A 89 23.59 -2.55 -6.15
N SER A 90 23.61 -1.89 -4.98
CA SER A 90 24.54 -2.20 -3.89
C SER A 90 26.03 -2.17 -4.31
N GLY A 91 26.37 -1.28 -5.24
CA GLY A 91 27.72 -1.12 -5.79
C GLY A 91 27.88 -1.67 -7.20
N ASN A 92 26.98 -2.55 -7.66
CA ASN A 92 27.01 -3.09 -9.03
C ASN A 92 26.39 -2.10 -10.02
N LEU A 93 27.15 -1.77 -11.07
CA LEU A 93 26.75 -0.81 -12.12
C LEU A 93 26.32 -1.47 -13.44
N GLU A 94 26.41 -2.81 -13.55
CA GLU A 94 26.06 -3.55 -14.76
C GLU A 94 24.62 -3.24 -15.23
N GLY A 95 24.47 -2.97 -16.53
CA GLY A 95 23.18 -2.76 -17.18
C GLY A 95 22.63 -1.33 -17.08
N LEU A 96 23.25 -0.44 -16.30
CA LEU A 96 22.88 0.98 -16.30
C LEU A 96 23.10 1.59 -17.69
N SER A 97 22.11 2.30 -18.21
CA SER A 97 22.17 2.94 -19.52
C SER A 97 21.52 4.31 -19.53
N PHE A 98 22.09 5.21 -20.32
CA PHE A 98 21.71 6.64 -20.36
C PHE A 98 21.84 7.17 -21.78
N GLN A 99 20.95 8.10 -22.15
CA GLN A 99 21.02 8.85 -23.40
C GLN A 99 21.20 10.34 -23.09
N SER A 100 22.10 11.02 -23.79
CA SER A 100 22.22 12.48 -23.70
C SER A 100 21.15 13.20 -24.51
N SER A 101 20.76 14.40 -24.11
CA SER A 101 19.88 15.31 -24.87
C SER A 101 20.59 16.02 -26.02
N GLY A 102 21.92 16.02 -26.04
CA GLY A 102 22.74 16.59 -27.11
C GLY A 102 23.96 15.75 -27.42
N ASN A 103 24.98 16.36 -28.02
CA ASN A 103 26.13 15.66 -28.59
C ASN A 103 27.23 15.24 -27.59
N GLN A 104 26.98 15.34 -26.29
CA GLN A 104 27.95 15.04 -25.23
C GLN A 104 27.32 14.29 -24.06
N ILE A 105 28.03 13.30 -23.52
CA ILE A 105 27.68 12.63 -22.27
C ILE A 105 28.94 12.46 -21.42
N THR A 106 28.84 12.70 -20.12
CA THR A 106 29.97 12.59 -19.19
C THR A 106 29.65 11.59 -18.10
N ILE A 107 30.57 10.66 -17.87
CA ILE A 107 30.58 9.78 -16.71
C ILE A 107 31.63 10.25 -15.72
N GLN A 108 31.28 10.27 -14.44
CA GLN A 108 32.19 10.54 -13.34
C GLN A 108 32.07 9.51 -12.23
N VAL A 109 33.18 9.28 -11.53
CA VAL A 109 33.19 8.56 -10.25
C VAL A 109 33.77 9.50 -9.22
N ASP A 110 32.99 9.78 -8.17
CA ASP A 110 33.39 10.61 -7.02
C ASP A 110 33.60 9.70 -5.80
N PRO A 111 34.84 9.22 -5.59
CA PRO A 111 35.12 8.25 -4.55
C PRO A 111 35.53 8.91 -3.23
N ASP A 112 35.26 8.17 -2.17
CA ASP A 112 35.64 8.45 -0.80
C ASP A 112 37.17 8.28 -0.58
N SER A 113 37.63 8.34 0.67
CA SER A 113 39.05 8.25 1.01
C SER A 113 39.68 6.86 0.96
N SER A 114 38.89 5.83 0.72
CA SER A 114 39.25 4.42 0.74
C SER A 114 38.50 3.63 -0.34
N VAL A 115 38.73 2.31 -0.39
CA VAL A 115 38.01 1.32 -1.21
C VAL A 115 37.75 1.75 -2.67
N SER A 116 38.66 1.38 -3.56
CA SER A 116 38.49 1.64 -5.00
C SER A 116 38.91 0.44 -5.85
N CYS A 117 38.55 0.39 -7.14
CA CYS A 117 38.95 -0.74 -7.99
C CYS A 117 40.46 -0.79 -8.28
N ASP A 118 41.17 0.33 -8.17
CA ASP A 118 42.65 0.35 -8.25
C ASP A 118 43.34 -0.29 -7.03
N GLU A 119 42.73 -0.20 -5.85
CA GLU A 119 43.36 -0.61 -4.58
C GLU A 119 42.74 -1.87 -3.95
N ASN A 120 41.47 -2.18 -4.24
CA ASN A 120 40.65 -3.12 -3.47
C ASN A 120 40.01 -4.25 -4.30
N SER A 121 40.43 -4.44 -5.55
CA SER A 121 39.98 -5.52 -6.45
C SER A 121 38.48 -5.51 -6.80
N LEU A 122 37.81 -4.36 -6.70
CA LEU A 122 36.49 -4.17 -7.30
C LEU A 122 36.58 -4.34 -8.82
N VAL A 123 35.50 -4.80 -9.46
CA VAL A 123 35.44 -4.95 -10.92
C VAL A 123 35.60 -3.58 -11.60
N PRO A 124 36.56 -3.41 -12.53
CA PRO A 124 36.71 -2.18 -13.29
C PRO A 124 35.43 -1.83 -14.05
N ILE A 125 35.17 -0.54 -14.23
CA ILE A 125 34.01 -0.09 -14.99
C ILE A 125 34.33 -0.28 -16.47
N ASP A 126 33.56 -1.14 -17.15
CA ASP A 126 33.56 -1.32 -18.59
C ASP A 126 32.26 -0.76 -19.17
N LEU A 127 32.38 0.13 -20.16
CA LEU A 127 31.24 0.79 -20.75
C LEU A 127 31.38 0.93 -22.27
N SER A 128 30.24 1.05 -22.93
CA SER A 128 30.10 1.28 -24.37
C SER A 128 29.43 2.63 -24.60
N VAL A 129 30.03 3.49 -25.42
CA VAL A 129 29.39 4.74 -25.89
C VAL A 129 29.26 4.74 -27.40
N PHE A 130 28.07 5.05 -27.91
CA PHE A 130 27.79 5.11 -29.34
C PHE A 130 26.72 6.17 -29.61
N CYS A 131 26.65 6.64 -30.85
CA CYS A 131 25.65 7.63 -31.23
C CYS A 131 24.28 6.97 -31.31
N THR A 132 23.26 7.65 -30.81
CA THR A 132 21.91 7.13 -30.85
C THR A 132 21.36 7.13 -32.27
N THR A 133 20.52 6.15 -32.56
CA THR A 133 19.76 6.09 -33.81
C THR A 133 18.40 6.79 -33.69
N CYS A 134 17.96 7.09 -32.46
CA CYS A 134 16.73 7.83 -32.18
C CYS A 134 16.81 8.58 -30.82
N GLU A 135 16.01 9.63 -30.66
CA GLU A 135 15.78 10.28 -29.37
C GLU A 135 14.70 9.52 -28.60
N ASN A 136 15.00 9.13 -27.36
CA ASN A 136 14.11 8.33 -26.53
C ASN A 136 12.81 9.08 -26.23
N PHE A 137 11.68 8.40 -26.41
CA PHE A 137 10.39 8.88 -25.94
C PHE A 137 10.31 8.81 -24.39
N GLN A 138 9.29 9.44 -23.81
CA GLN A 138 9.07 9.45 -22.36
C GLN A 138 7.67 8.95 -22.02
N VAL A 139 7.59 7.81 -21.34
CA VAL A 139 6.34 7.14 -20.96
C VAL A 139 6.32 6.77 -19.48
N ASN A 140 5.14 6.78 -18.87
CA ASN A 140 4.88 6.24 -17.54
C ASN A 140 3.70 5.28 -17.59
N TYR A 141 3.68 4.27 -16.71
CA TYR A 141 2.63 3.27 -16.62
C TYR A 141 1.89 3.41 -15.29
N GLU A 142 0.56 3.37 -15.33
CA GLU A 142 -0.30 3.48 -14.16
C GLU A 142 -1.37 2.38 -14.22
N LEU A 143 -1.52 1.61 -13.14
CA LEU A 143 -2.57 0.61 -13.04
C LEU A 143 -3.90 1.32 -12.80
N ILE A 144 -4.91 0.97 -13.62
CA ILE A 144 -6.27 1.48 -13.48
C ILE A 144 -7.18 0.32 -13.09
N SER A 145 -7.77 0.45 -11.91
CA SER A 145 -8.77 -0.50 -11.45
C SER A 145 -10.07 -0.33 -12.24
N ASN A 146 -10.64 -1.43 -12.74
CA ASN A 146 -11.94 -1.41 -13.42
C ASN A 146 -13.10 -1.74 -12.48
N CYS A 147 -12.88 -1.80 -11.17
CA CYS A 147 -13.80 -2.40 -10.20
C CYS A 147 -15.21 -1.80 -10.17
N ASP A 148 -15.38 -0.52 -10.51
CA ASP A 148 -16.70 0.12 -10.62
C ASP A 148 -17.56 -0.47 -11.76
N ASN A 149 -16.93 -1.00 -12.81
CA ASN A 149 -17.59 -1.42 -14.05
C ASN A 149 -17.40 -2.91 -14.36
N ASP A 150 -16.29 -3.50 -13.90
CA ASP A 150 -15.90 -4.90 -14.07
C ASP A 150 -14.95 -5.32 -12.93
N GLU A 151 -15.53 -5.88 -11.87
CA GLU A 151 -14.86 -6.31 -10.64
C GLU A 151 -13.77 -7.39 -10.83
N ASN A 152 -13.71 -8.00 -12.02
CA ASN A 152 -12.76 -9.06 -12.31
C ASN A 152 -11.59 -8.60 -13.18
N SER A 153 -11.47 -7.29 -13.42
CA SER A 153 -10.44 -6.78 -14.32
C SER A 153 -9.74 -5.50 -13.86
N PHE A 154 -8.62 -5.25 -14.51
CA PHE A 154 -7.88 -4.01 -14.46
C PHE A 154 -7.33 -3.67 -15.86
N SER A 155 -7.00 -2.41 -16.07
CA SER A 155 -6.35 -1.92 -17.28
C SER A 155 -5.07 -1.16 -16.91
N ILE A 156 -4.24 -0.83 -17.89
CA ILE A 156 -3.03 -0.03 -17.67
C ILE A 156 -3.14 1.25 -18.49
N GLN A 157 -2.93 2.39 -17.85
CA GLN A 157 -2.80 3.68 -18.49
C GLN A 157 -1.34 3.94 -18.83
N VAL A 158 -1.05 4.12 -20.11
CA VAL A 158 0.25 4.55 -20.62
C VAL A 158 0.21 6.05 -20.87
N ASN A 159 0.97 6.80 -20.06
CA ASN A 159 1.08 8.24 -20.13
C ASN A 159 2.31 8.63 -20.95
N VAL A 160 2.11 9.02 -22.21
CA VAL A 160 3.18 9.45 -23.12
C VAL A 160 3.33 10.96 -23.03
N THR A 161 4.47 11.41 -22.50
CA THR A 161 4.76 12.84 -22.27
C THR A 161 5.63 13.44 -23.37
N ASP A 162 6.41 12.60 -24.06
CA ASP A 162 7.22 12.97 -25.22
C ASP A 162 7.30 11.77 -26.17
N LEU A 163 7.25 12.00 -27.48
CA LEU A 163 7.46 10.98 -28.51
C LEU A 163 8.94 10.79 -28.88
N GLY A 164 9.82 11.66 -28.37
CA GLY A 164 11.21 11.70 -28.80
C GLY A 164 11.29 11.93 -30.31
N SER A 165 12.11 11.13 -31.01
CA SER A 165 12.20 11.21 -32.47
C SER A 165 11.19 10.32 -33.21
N ALA A 166 10.30 9.62 -32.51
CA ALA A 166 9.35 8.71 -33.15
C ALA A 166 8.19 9.48 -33.80
N SER A 167 7.82 9.12 -35.03
CA SER A 167 6.53 9.54 -35.59
C SER A 167 5.36 8.66 -35.14
N GLU A 168 5.66 7.46 -34.65
CA GLU A 168 4.71 6.49 -34.14
C GLU A 168 5.37 5.59 -33.07
N LEU A 169 4.67 5.40 -31.95
CA LEU A 169 5.02 4.39 -30.95
C LEU A 169 4.03 3.23 -31.02
N ILE A 170 4.52 2.02 -30.78
CA ILE A 170 3.70 0.81 -30.68
C ILE A 170 3.70 0.37 -29.22
N ILE A 171 2.52 0.29 -28.61
CA ILE A 171 2.31 -0.26 -27.27
C ILE A 171 1.86 -1.71 -27.43
N SER A 172 2.50 -2.61 -26.69
CA SER A 172 2.21 -4.05 -26.67
C SER A 172 2.35 -4.62 -25.26
N ASP A 173 1.89 -5.85 -25.05
CA ASP A 173 2.05 -6.57 -23.77
C ASP A 173 2.54 -8.02 -23.95
N ASN A 174 2.80 -8.66 -22.82
CA ASN A 174 3.10 -10.08 -22.71
C ASN A 174 1.85 -10.99 -22.62
N GLN A 175 0.63 -10.46 -22.83
CA GLN A 175 -0.66 -11.16 -22.69
C GLN A 175 -1.37 -11.43 -24.03
N GLU A 176 -0.66 -11.31 -25.15
CA GLU A 176 -1.19 -11.48 -26.51
C GLU A 176 -2.32 -10.48 -26.89
N THR A 177 -2.42 -9.35 -26.18
CA THR A 177 -3.33 -8.27 -26.59
C THR A 177 -2.84 -7.67 -27.91
N SER A 178 -3.77 -7.29 -28.79
CA SER A 178 -3.41 -6.65 -30.06
C SER A 178 -2.72 -5.29 -29.81
N PRO A 179 -1.50 -5.09 -30.32
CA PRO A 179 -0.78 -3.83 -30.15
C PRO A 179 -1.55 -2.62 -30.69
N ILE A 180 -1.36 -1.46 -30.07
CA ILE A 180 -1.89 -0.18 -30.56
C ILE A 180 -0.75 0.72 -31.05
N SER A 181 -1.02 1.46 -32.12
CA SER A 181 -0.16 2.53 -32.61
C SER A 181 -0.64 3.88 -32.10
N ILE A 182 0.27 4.72 -31.61
CA ILE A 182 0.00 6.09 -31.18
C ILE A 182 0.92 7.06 -31.91
N THR A 183 0.41 8.26 -32.22
CA THR A 183 1.14 9.29 -33.01
C THR A 183 1.11 10.66 -32.34
N GLU A 184 0.61 10.73 -31.10
CA GLU A 184 0.54 11.94 -30.29
C GLU A 184 0.80 11.61 -28.81
N THR A 185 1.22 12.61 -28.04
CA THR A 185 1.34 12.52 -26.58
C THR A 185 -0.04 12.45 -25.94
N GLY A 186 -0.16 11.78 -24.79
CA GLY A 186 -1.41 11.67 -24.06
C GLY A 186 -1.48 10.44 -23.17
N SER A 187 -2.67 10.18 -22.64
CA SER A 187 -2.95 9.01 -21.80
C SER A 187 -3.74 8.00 -22.61
N PHE A 188 -3.22 6.77 -22.69
CA PHE A 188 -3.80 5.68 -23.46
C PHE A 188 -4.12 4.51 -22.54
N ILE A 189 -5.39 4.10 -22.50
CA ILE A 189 -5.78 2.90 -21.76
C ILE A 189 -5.50 1.68 -22.65
N TYR A 190 -4.77 0.72 -22.09
CA TYR A 190 -4.38 -0.51 -22.77
C TYR A 190 -4.82 -1.73 -21.96
N GLY A 191 -5.32 -2.74 -22.69
CA GLY A 191 -5.80 -4.00 -22.12
C GLY A 191 -7.14 -3.93 -21.38
N ASN A 192 -7.55 -5.10 -20.91
CA ASN A 192 -8.60 -5.34 -19.93
C ASN A 192 -8.30 -6.73 -19.36
N TYR A 193 -7.41 -6.77 -18.39
CA TYR A 193 -6.78 -7.98 -17.90
C TYR A 193 -7.58 -8.54 -16.74
N SER A 194 -7.70 -9.86 -16.64
CA SER A 194 -8.28 -10.47 -15.46
C SER A 194 -7.41 -10.20 -14.24
N ASN A 195 -8.02 -10.01 -13.07
CA ASN A 195 -7.28 -9.90 -11.81
C ASN A 195 -6.33 -11.10 -11.58
N GLY A 196 -5.16 -10.82 -11.01
CA GLY A 196 -4.05 -11.76 -10.80
C GLY A 196 -3.17 -12.01 -12.03
N THR A 197 -3.48 -11.38 -13.17
CA THR A 197 -2.64 -11.48 -14.38
C THR A 197 -1.39 -10.61 -14.22
N LEU A 198 -0.21 -11.22 -14.39
CA LEU A 198 1.07 -10.50 -14.37
C LEU A 198 1.36 -9.89 -15.75
N VAL A 199 1.23 -8.58 -15.87
CA VAL A 199 1.34 -7.85 -17.14
C VAL A 199 2.64 -7.06 -17.19
N GLU A 200 3.36 -7.17 -18.30
CA GLU A 200 4.47 -6.29 -18.65
C GLU A 200 4.14 -5.61 -19.98
N LEU A 201 4.24 -4.29 -20.03
CA LEU A 201 4.08 -3.51 -21.25
C LEU A 201 5.42 -3.21 -21.89
N ALA A 202 5.42 -3.17 -23.21
CA ALA A 202 6.53 -2.71 -24.02
C ALA A 202 6.05 -1.62 -24.97
N VAL A 203 6.73 -0.48 -24.94
CA VAL A 203 6.56 0.62 -25.88
C VAL A 203 7.78 0.66 -26.78
N VAL A 204 7.58 0.74 -28.10
CA VAL A 204 8.68 0.71 -29.07
C VAL A 204 8.46 1.77 -30.15
N ASN A 205 9.53 2.48 -30.52
CA ASN A 205 9.51 3.33 -31.71
C ASN A 205 9.39 2.48 -32.99
N SER A 206 8.34 2.68 -33.79
CA SER A 206 8.08 1.84 -34.96
C SER A 206 9.11 1.99 -36.07
N GLU A 207 9.86 3.11 -36.07
CA GLU A 207 10.91 3.41 -37.04
C GLU A 207 12.28 2.92 -36.57
N ASP A 208 12.45 2.66 -35.27
CA ASP A 208 13.70 2.22 -34.66
C ASP A 208 13.48 1.38 -33.39
N SER A 209 13.60 0.05 -33.55
CA SER A 209 13.39 -0.89 -32.45
C SER A 209 14.43 -0.83 -31.33
N ASN A 210 15.54 -0.09 -31.50
CA ASN A 210 16.51 0.09 -30.42
C ASN A 210 16.02 1.09 -29.36
N CYS A 211 15.02 1.89 -29.69
CA CYS A 211 14.36 2.78 -28.75
C CYS A 211 13.07 2.14 -28.26
N PHE A 212 13.15 1.60 -27.06
CA PHE A 212 12.05 0.94 -26.38
C PHE A 212 12.08 1.26 -24.89
N ASP A 213 10.94 1.10 -24.25
CA ASP A 213 10.76 1.19 -22.81
C ASP A 213 9.84 0.05 -22.37
N ASN A 214 10.13 -0.55 -21.23
CA ASN A 214 9.30 -1.61 -20.66
C ASN A 214 8.85 -1.20 -19.27
N SER A 215 7.62 -1.57 -18.93
CA SER A 215 7.14 -1.44 -17.56
C SER A 215 7.76 -2.51 -16.66
N ASP A 216 7.68 -2.28 -15.35
CA ASP A 216 7.73 -3.37 -14.37
C ASP A 216 6.53 -4.32 -14.54
N VAL A 217 6.53 -5.43 -13.80
CA VAL A 217 5.36 -6.32 -13.70
C VAL A 217 4.22 -5.61 -12.95
N LEU A 218 3.08 -5.47 -13.62
CA LEU A 218 1.86 -4.84 -13.11
C LEU A 218 0.77 -5.92 -12.92
N THR A 219 0.10 -5.91 -11.77
CA THR A 219 -1.03 -6.81 -11.48
C THR A 219 -1.97 -6.20 -10.44
N GLN A 220 -3.24 -6.57 -10.51
CA GLN A 220 -4.24 -6.36 -9.46
C GLN A 220 -4.78 -7.72 -9.05
N ASP A 221 -4.56 -8.16 -7.81
CA ASP A 221 -4.98 -9.51 -7.38
C ASP A 221 -6.50 -9.60 -7.15
N ILE A 222 -7.10 -8.56 -6.57
CA ILE A 222 -8.55 -8.40 -6.35
C ILE A 222 -8.89 -6.89 -6.32
N CYS A 223 -10.18 -6.56 -6.38
CA CYS A 223 -10.70 -5.21 -6.11
C CYS A 223 -10.58 -4.87 -4.62
N LEU A 224 -9.44 -4.35 -4.18
CA LEU A 224 -9.26 -3.95 -2.78
C LEU A 224 -10.01 -2.66 -2.42
N GLU A 225 -10.36 -1.84 -3.40
CA GLU A 225 -11.08 -0.57 -3.21
C GLU A 225 -12.54 -0.78 -2.73
N ASN A 226 -13.03 -2.02 -2.74
CA ASN A 226 -14.35 -2.40 -2.25
C ASN A 226 -14.37 -2.92 -0.80
N TYR A 227 -13.21 -3.03 -0.14
CA TYR A 227 -13.10 -3.62 1.20
C TYR A 227 -12.43 -2.68 2.20
N LEU A 228 -12.75 -2.85 3.48
CA LEU A 228 -12.06 -2.13 4.55
C LEU A 228 -10.56 -2.48 4.55
N GLU A 229 -9.72 -1.52 4.91
CA GLU A 229 -8.33 -1.78 5.28
C GLU A 229 -8.24 -1.87 6.80
N VAL A 230 -7.67 -2.96 7.34
CA VAL A 230 -7.48 -3.13 8.79
C VAL A 230 -6.02 -3.38 9.13
N THR A 231 -5.50 -2.68 10.14
CA THR A 231 -4.09 -2.74 10.54
C THR A 231 -3.89 -2.78 12.06
N ASN A 232 -2.68 -3.17 12.50
CA ASN A 232 -2.20 -3.08 13.90
C ASN A 232 -1.12 -2.02 14.10
N GLN A 233 -1.03 -1.02 13.22
CA GLN A 233 0.03 -0.02 13.29
C GLN A 233 -0.07 0.87 14.54
N TYR A 234 -1.21 0.85 15.22
CA TYR A 234 -1.49 1.63 16.42
C TYR A 234 -1.59 0.74 17.66
N THR A 235 -0.95 1.17 18.74
CA THR A 235 -1.11 0.54 20.05
C THR A 235 -2.52 0.75 20.59
N PRO A 236 -3.03 -0.10 21.49
CA PRO A 236 -4.34 0.11 22.15
C PRO A 236 -4.47 1.50 22.80
N ASN A 237 -3.37 2.03 23.35
CA ASN A 237 -3.33 3.39 23.86
C ASN A 237 -3.59 4.44 22.78
N GLN A 238 -2.93 4.31 21.62
CA GLN A 238 -3.14 5.22 20.48
C GLN A 238 -4.53 5.09 19.89
N LEU A 239 -5.08 3.87 19.81
CA LEU A 239 -6.46 3.65 19.38
C LEU A 239 -7.43 4.49 20.21
N VAL A 240 -7.31 4.44 21.54
CA VAL A 240 -8.14 5.25 22.43
C VAL A 240 -7.84 6.75 22.32
N THR A 241 -6.57 7.17 22.38
CA THR A 241 -6.23 8.59 22.47
C THR A 241 -6.37 9.35 21.16
N ASP A 242 -6.03 8.71 20.05
CA ASP A 242 -5.85 9.38 18.76
C ASP A 242 -7.11 9.26 17.90
N PHE A 243 -7.93 8.20 18.09
CA PHE A 243 -9.09 7.92 17.26
C PHE A 243 -10.42 7.97 18.03
N LEU A 244 -10.54 7.24 19.14
CA LEU A 244 -11.82 7.19 19.89
C LEU A 244 -12.10 8.47 20.69
N MET A 245 -11.06 9.05 21.29
CA MET A 245 -11.16 10.20 22.19
C MET A 245 -10.32 11.40 21.72
N SER A 246 -10.17 11.54 20.40
CA SER A 246 -9.27 12.47 19.67
C SER A 246 -9.46 13.98 19.96
N SER A 247 -10.39 14.34 20.84
CA SER A 247 -10.59 15.72 21.26
C SER A 247 -9.44 16.22 22.14
N VAL A 248 -8.81 17.32 21.73
CA VAL A 248 -7.72 18.01 22.47
C VAL A 248 -8.08 18.45 23.89
N CYS A 249 -9.37 18.41 24.25
CA CYS A 249 -9.88 18.76 25.57
C CYS A 249 -10.25 17.55 26.43
N SER A 250 -10.27 16.34 25.86
CA SER A 250 -10.55 15.09 26.58
C SER A 250 -9.26 14.56 27.20
N GLN A 251 -9.31 14.23 28.49
CA GLN A 251 -8.23 13.50 29.14
C GLN A 251 -8.65 12.05 29.29
N THR A 252 -7.92 11.13 28.67
CA THR A 252 -8.05 9.69 28.86
C THR A 252 -6.88 9.16 29.68
N PHE A 253 -7.15 8.22 30.57
CA PHE A 253 -6.14 7.58 31.43
C PHE A 253 -6.62 6.19 31.85
N ASN A 254 -5.75 5.44 32.52
CA ASN A 254 -6.02 4.07 32.96
C ASN A 254 -6.53 3.14 31.83
N ILE A 255 -5.97 3.29 30.63
CA ILE A 255 -6.32 2.44 29.50
C ILE A 255 -5.86 1.02 29.78
N THR A 256 -6.79 0.08 29.85
CA THR A 256 -6.57 -1.37 29.97
C THR A 256 -7.27 -2.09 28.83
N TYR A 257 -6.76 -3.27 28.47
CA TYR A 257 -7.34 -4.08 27.42
C TYR A 257 -7.07 -5.55 27.69
N SER A 258 -7.96 -6.41 27.20
CA SER A 258 -7.80 -7.87 27.18
C SER A 258 -8.28 -8.36 25.83
N THR A 259 -7.39 -8.98 25.06
CA THR A 259 -7.64 -9.46 23.70
C THR A 259 -6.95 -10.80 23.50
N GLY A 260 -7.11 -11.46 22.34
CA GLY A 260 -6.39 -12.70 22.04
C GLY A 260 -4.86 -12.59 22.17
N THR A 261 -4.28 -11.40 21.97
CA THR A 261 -2.83 -11.17 22.19
C THR A 261 -2.42 -11.32 23.65
N SER A 262 -3.34 -11.11 24.60
CA SER A 262 -3.12 -11.36 26.03
C SER A 262 -2.99 -12.85 26.36
N PHE A 263 -3.39 -13.71 25.43
CA PHE A 263 -3.43 -15.17 25.57
C PHE A 263 -2.59 -15.90 24.51
N GLY A 264 -1.72 -15.17 23.79
CA GLY A 264 -0.73 -15.74 22.87
C GLY A 264 -1.20 -15.92 21.43
N GLN A 265 -2.30 -15.28 21.01
CA GLN A 265 -2.70 -15.17 19.61
C GLN A 265 -2.17 -13.86 19.02
N GLU A 266 -1.37 -13.92 17.96
CA GLU A 266 -0.91 -12.72 17.24
C GLU A 266 -2.04 -12.20 16.35
N ASP A 267 -2.25 -10.89 16.30
CA ASP A 267 -3.24 -10.21 15.43
C ASP A 267 -4.73 -10.41 15.79
N TYR A 268 -5.04 -10.79 17.05
CA TYR A 268 -6.42 -11.01 17.51
C TYR A 268 -6.99 -9.86 18.33
N GLY A 269 -8.27 -9.58 18.08
CA GLY A 269 -9.14 -8.82 18.95
C GLY A 269 -9.29 -7.34 18.62
N LEU A 270 -8.19 -6.60 18.50
CA LEU A 270 -8.22 -5.13 18.39
C LEU A 270 -7.39 -4.64 17.20
N GLY A 271 -7.98 -3.79 16.36
CA GLY A 271 -7.32 -3.19 15.20
C GLY A 271 -7.83 -1.79 14.89
N TYR A 272 -7.21 -1.15 13.90
CA TYR A 272 -7.66 0.10 13.29
C TYR A 272 -8.17 -0.18 11.88
N PHE A 273 -9.34 0.37 11.51
CA PHE A 273 -9.83 0.29 10.15
C PHE A 273 -9.90 1.66 9.46
N THR A 274 -9.75 1.65 8.15
CA THR A 274 -10.25 2.70 7.26
C THR A 274 -11.23 2.11 6.27
N SER A 275 -12.17 2.93 5.82
CA SER A 275 -13.09 2.62 4.73
C SER A 275 -12.36 2.32 3.41
N ASN A 276 -11.07 2.68 3.27
CA ASN A 276 -10.30 2.49 2.04
C ASN A 276 -11.00 3.03 0.78
N GLY A 277 -11.79 4.11 0.93
CA GLY A 277 -12.55 4.69 -0.18
C GLY A 277 -13.87 4.00 -0.53
N THR A 278 -14.26 2.95 0.21
CA THR A 278 -15.56 2.28 0.08
C THR A 278 -16.72 3.18 0.49
N ASP A 279 -17.95 2.83 0.07
CA ASP A 279 -19.22 3.41 0.54
C ASP A 279 -19.60 2.93 1.96
N PHE A 280 -18.63 2.56 2.81
CA PHE A 280 -18.90 2.13 4.19
C PHE A 280 -19.27 3.33 5.07
N ASP A 281 -20.30 3.18 5.92
CA ASP A 281 -20.88 4.27 6.72
C ASP A 281 -19.89 4.94 7.70
N LEU A 282 -18.80 4.25 8.05
CA LEU A 282 -17.74 4.77 8.91
C LEU A 282 -16.44 4.95 8.11
N GLU A 283 -15.92 6.18 8.05
CA GLU A 283 -14.69 6.47 7.28
C GLU A 283 -13.44 5.80 7.87
N GLU A 284 -13.33 5.76 9.20
CA GLU A 284 -12.26 5.12 9.95
C GLU A 284 -12.68 4.86 11.41
N GLY A 285 -11.95 3.99 12.11
CA GLY A 285 -12.22 3.74 13.52
C GLY A 285 -11.49 2.54 14.09
N ILE A 286 -11.94 2.10 15.27
CA ILE A 286 -11.40 0.93 15.96
C ILE A 286 -12.27 -0.29 15.64
N VAL A 287 -11.62 -1.43 15.38
CA VAL A 287 -12.25 -2.74 15.27
C VAL A 287 -12.09 -3.50 16.57
N LEU A 288 -13.19 -4.01 17.12
CA LEU A 288 -13.19 -5.04 18.16
C LEU A 288 -13.80 -6.30 17.56
N THR A 289 -13.10 -7.43 17.65
CA THR A 289 -13.54 -8.73 17.10
C THR A 289 -13.28 -9.85 18.11
N SER A 290 -14.03 -10.95 18.02
CA SER A 290 -13.80 -12.20 18.76
C SER A 290 -12.78 -13.11 18.06
N GLY A 291 -12.16 -12.64 16.97
CA GLY A 291 -11.18 -13.39 16.19
C GLY A 291 -9.97 -12.56 15.79
N ASP A 292 -9.38 -12.97 14.67
CA ASP A 292 -8.29 -12.25 14.01
C ASP A 292 -8.87 -11.02 13.28
N TYR A 293 -8.36 -9.82 13.58
CA TYR A 293 -8.89 -8.61 12.94
C TYR A 293 -8.55 -8.56 11.45
N SER A 294 -7.54 -9.32 10.97
CA SER A 294 -7.18 -9.38 9.55
C SER A 294 -8.24 -10.08 8.69
N ASN A 295 -9.16 -10.81 9.34
CA ASN A 295 -10.33 -11.39 8.68
C ASN A 295 -11.52 -10.43 8.64
N VAL A 296 -11.44 -9.21 9.19
CA VAL A 296 -12.56 -8.25 9.14
C VAL A 296 -12.77 -7.63 7.76
N PRO A 297 -11.72 -7.22 7.00
CA PRO A 297 -11.86 -6.82 5.61
C PRO A 297 -12.64 -7.82 4.77
N GLY A 298 -13.54 -7.33 3.93
CA GLY A 298 -14.23 -8.15 2.95
C GLY A 298 -13.30 -8.77 1.89
N PRO A 299 -13.83 -9.59 0.98
CA PRO A 299 -15.26 -9.89 0.82
C PRO A 299 -15.79 -10.84 1.90
N GLU A 300 -17.10 -11.05 1.93
CA GLU A 300 -17.73 -12.10 2.75
C GLU A 300 -17.43 -13.48 2.17
N THR A 301 -16.63 -14.25 2.89
CA THR A 301 -16.11 -15.57 2.47
C THR A 301 -16.73 -16.73 3.24
N GLY A 302 -17.63 -16.44 4.18
CA GLY A 302 -18.29 -17.39 5.06
C GLY A 302 -17.88 -17.22 6.51
N SER A 303 -18.36 -18.14 7.36
CA SER A 303 -18.26 -17.99 8.81
C SER A 303 -16.82 -17.90 9.31
N GLN A 304 -16.49 -16.76 9.91
CA GLN A 304 -15.29 -16.48 10.67
C GLN A 304 -15.46 -17.05 12.08
N GLY A 305 -14.82 -18.18 12.35
CA GLY A 305 -14.79 -18.78 13.68
C GLY A 305 -13.49 -18.45 14.40
N GLY A 306 -13.57 -17.66 15.48
CA GLY A 306 -12.59 -17.76 16.56
C GLY A 306 -12.82 -19.07 17.30
N GLY A 307 -11.79 -19.90 17.48
CA GLY A 307 -11.87 -20.93 18.51
C GLY A 307 -11.93 -20.26 19.89
N SER A 308 -12.32 -21.01 20.94
CA SER A 308 -12.28 -20.53 22.33
C SER A 308 -10.83 -20.44 22.82
N TYR A 309 -10.15 -19.37 22.41
CA TYR A 309 -8.73 -19.12 22.62
C TYR A 309 -8.49 -18.23 23.84
N TRP A 310 -9.43 -17.33 24.17
CA TRP A 310 -9.41 -16.55 25.41
C TRP A 310 -10.78 -16.48 26.11
N PRO A 311 -10.82 -16.12 27.40
CA PRO A 311 -12.05 -16.12 28.18
C PRO A 311 -13.10 -15.14 27.65
N GLY A 312 -14.36 -15.41 28.00
CA GLY A 312 -15.45 -14.44 27.92
C GLY A 312 -15.38 -13.36 29.01
N ASP A 313 -16.48 -12.63 29.16
CA ASP A 313 -16.59 -11.50 30.08
C ASP A 313 -17.94 -11.47 30.81
N GLU A 314 -17.90 -11.37 32.15
CA GLU A 314 -19.10 -11.40 33.00
C GLU A 314 -19.89 -10.08 32.90
N ASP A 315 -19.24 -8.95 32.66
CA ASP A 315 -19.91 -7.66 32.53
C ASP A 315 -20.71 -7.58 31.23
N LEU A 316 -20.18 -8.14 30.12
CA LEU A 316 -20.90 -8.33 28.87
C LEU A 316 -22.14 -9.21 29.05
N GLU A 317 -22.01 -10.36 29.72
CA GLU A 317 -23.13 -11.28 29.99
C GLU A 317 -24.21 -10.63 30.87
N ASN A 318 -23.81 -9.81 31.83
CA ASN A 318 -24.76 -9.07 32.66
C ASN A 318 -25.47 -7.94 31.89
N ALA A 319 -24.80 -7.36 30.89
CA ALA A 319 -25.32 -6.25 30.09
C ALA A 319 -26.21 -6.68 28.92
N VAL A 320 -26.10 -7.94 28.48
CA VAL A 320 -26.85 -8.50 27.36
C VAL A 320 -27.64 -9.71 27.87
N PRO A 321 -28.91 -9.52 28.28
CA PRO A 321 -29.71 -10.55 28.94
C PRO A 321 -29.91 -11.84 28.15
N GLU A 322 -29.72 -11.78 26.83
CA GLU A 322 -29.80 -12.91 25.90
C GLU A 322 -28.55 -13.81 25.93
N LEU A 323 -27.46 -13.35 26.55
CA LEU A 323 -26.28 -14.15 26.84
C LEU A 323 -26.44 -14.87 28.19
N GLU A 324 -26.35 -16.18 28.18
CA GLU A 324 -26.29 -16.96 29.42
C GLU A 324 -24.94 -16.75 30.13
N GLN A 325 -24.99 -16.55 31.46
CA GLN A 325 -23.80 -16.35 32.28
C GLN A 325 -22.82 -17.54 32.16
N GLY A 326 -21.56 -17.24 31.87
CA GLY A 326 -20.46 -18.18 31.66
C GLY A 326 -20.36 -18.76 30.25
N ASN A 327 -21.18 -18.31 29.29
CA ASN A 327 -21.18 -18.83 27.92
C ASN A 327 -20.47 -17.92 26.92
N SER A 328 -20.09 -16.69 27.28
CA SER A 328 -19.27 -15.86 26.41
C SER A 328 -17.86 -16.43 26.28
N ASN A 329 -17.24 -16.25 25.11
CA ASN A 329 -15.86 -16.64 24.82
C ASN A 329 -15.23 -15.56 23.96
N ASP A 330 -13.90 -15.50 23.96
CA ASP A 330 -13.12 -14.63 23.10
C ASP A 330 -13.54 -13.15 23.19
N ALA A 331 -13.82 -12.69 24.42
CA ALA A 331 -14.23 -11.32 24.68
C ALA A 331 -13.04 -10.37 24.50
N THR A 332 -13.10 -9.52 23.48
CA THR A 332 -12.17 -8.41 23.31
C THR A 332 -12.67 -7.22 24.13
N ILE A 333 -11.86 -6.80 25.10
CA ILE A 333 -12.19 -5.79 26.09
C ILE A 333 -11.22 -4.61 25.93
N LEU A 334 -11.76 -3.40 25.89
CA LEU A 334 -11.02 -2.14 25.92
C LEU A 334 -11.67 -1.20 26.94
N GLU A 335 -10.94 -0.84 27.99
CA GLU A 335 -11.41 -0.02 29.10
C GLU A 335 -10.53 1.20 29.26
N PHE A 336 -11.11 2.33 29.62
CA PHE A 336 -10.37 3.55 29.93
C PHE A 336 -11.23 4.50 30.76
N ASP A 337 -10.55 5.28 31.60
CA ASP A 337 -11.17 6.41 32.28
C ASP A 337 -11.04 7.66 31.42
N PHE A 338 -12.06 8.53 31.48
CA PHE A 338 -11.99 9.83 30.84
C PHE A 338 -12.67 10.93 31.67
N VAL A 339 -12.26 12.18 31.44
CA VAL A 339 -12.98 13.36 31.96
C VAL A 339 -13.83 13.95 30.83
N PRO A 340 -15.17 13.92 30.93
CA PRO A 340 -16.02 14.52 29.91
C PRO A 340 -15.80 16.03 29.86
N PHE A 341 -15.69 16.56 28.64
CA PHE A 341 -15.57 18.01 28.42
C PHE A 341 -16.93 18.69 28.19
N GLY A 342 -17.94 17.93 27.75
CA GLY A 342 -19.29 18.40 27.46
C GLY A 342 -20.35 17.70 28.30
N GLU A 343 -21.58 18.20 28.20
CA GLU A 343 -22.78 17.58 28.81
C GLU A 343 -23.31 16.39 27.99
N GLU A 344 -22.85 16.26 26.74
CA GLU A 344 -23.23 15.20 25.81
C GLU A 344 -21.98 14.52 25.22
N MET A 345 -22.10 13.22 24.98
CA MET A 345 -21.10 12.37 24.34
C MET A 345 -21.85 11.39 23.44
N SER A 346 -21.32 11.17 22.24
CA SER A 346 -21.90 10.27 21.24
C SER A 346 -20.79 9.46 20.59
N PHE A 347 -21.06 8.19 20.34
CA PHE A 347 -20.20 7.30 19.57
C PHE A 347 -21.03 6.71 18.44
N ASN A 348 -20.48 6.74 17.24
CA ASN A 348 -21.02 5.93 16.15
C ASN A 348 -20.40 4.54 16.28
N PHE A 349 -21.22 3.52 16.10
CA PHE A 349 -20.77 2.14 16.06
C PHE A 349 -21.54 1.40 14.99
N LEU A 350 -20.93 0.34 14.48
CA LEU A 350 -21.55 -0.63 13.60
C LEU A 350 -21.37 -2.00 14.22
N PHE A 351 -22.36 -2.86 14.07
CA PHE A 351 -22.30 -4.24 14.52
C PHE A 351 -22.46 -5.17 13.33
N ALA A 352 -21.57 -6.15 13.22
CA ALA A 352 -21.59 -7.14 12.16
C ALA A 352 -21.35 -8.54 12.75
N SER A 353 -21.96 -9.57 12.15
CA SER A 353 -21.87 -10.95 12.64
C SER A 353 -22.15 -11.98 11.54
N ASP A 354 -21.51 -13.15 11.69
CA ASP A 354 -21.76 -14.34 10.87
C ASP A 354 -22.88 -15.24 11.38
N GLU A 355 -23.43 -14.95 12.56
CA GLU A 355 -24.56 -15.69 13.13
C GLU A 355 -25.88 -15.36 12.40
N TYR A 356 -25.92 -14.26 11.65
CA TYR A 356 -27.06 -13.90 10.81
C TYR A 356 -27.35 -14.98 9.74
N GLY A 357 -28.64 -15.20 9.47
CA GLY A 357 -29.07 -16.35 8.68
C GLY A 357 -29.29 -17.56 9.59
N PHE A 358 -28.48 -18.62 9.46
CA PHE A 358 -28.79 -19.91 10.09
C PHE A 358 -28.93 -19.87 11.63
N TYR A 359 -28.15 -19.03 12.31
CA TYR A 359 -28.02 -19.05 13.76
C TYR A 359 -28.75 -17.91 14.51
N GLN A 360 -29.27 -16.92 13.78
CA GLN A 360 -29.85 -15.67 14.32
C GLN A 360 -31.01 -15.82 15.32
N CYS A 361 -31.54 -17.02 15.47
CA CYS A 361 -32.61 -17.33 16.41
C CYS A 361 -32.11 -17.81 17.78
N ASN A 362 -30.91 -18.36 17.85
CA ASN A 362 -30.44 -19.11 19.03
C ASN A 362 -29.05 -18.70 19.52
N TYR A 363 -28.29 -17.96 18.72
CA TYR A 363 -26.94 -17.52 19.06
C TYR A 363 -26.88 -16.00 18.98
N SER A 364 -26.18 -15.44 19.96
CA SER A 364 -26.08 -14.02 20.22
C SER A 364 -24.62 -13.65 20.19
N ASP A 365 -24.08 -13.27 19.03
CA ASP A 365 -22.98 -12.32 19.08
C ASP A 365 -23.52 -11.03 19.68
N ALA A 366 -22.72 -10.42 20.55
CA ALA A 366 -23.16 -9.35 21.41
C ALA A 366 -22.11 -8.25 21.51
N PHE A 367 -22.57 -7.03 21.69
CA PHE A 367 -21.75 -5.87 21.89
C PHE A 367 -22.32 -5.03 23.03
N ALA A 368 -21.45 -4.51 23.90
CA ALA A 368 -21.83 -3.64 24.99
C ALA A 368 -20.91 -2.42 25.04
N PHE A 369 -21.49 -1.26 25.36
CA PHE A 369 -20.75 -0.05 25.67
C PHE A 369 -21.08 0.35 27.10
N LEU A 370 -20.23 -0.03 28.06
CA LEU A 370 -20.51 0.14 29.48
C LEU A 370 -19.94 1.47 29.98
N LEU A 371 -20.83 2.39 30.37
CA LEU A 371 -20.45 3.65 30.99
C LEU A 371 -20.71 3.59 32.49
N THR A 372 -19.66 3.77 33.29
CA THR A 372 -19.75 3.85 34.76
C THR A 372 -19.56 5.29 35.24
N ASP A 373 -20.53 5.81 36.00
CA ASP A 373 -20.47 7.17 36.55
C ASP A 373 -19.61 7.27 37.83
N SER A 374 -19.37 8.50 38.29
CA SER A 374 -18.60 8.75 39.53
C SER A 374 -19.22 8.20 40.83
N ASN A 375 -20.49 7.77 40.79
CA ASN A 375 -21.17 7.11 41.90
C ASN A 375 -21.09 5.57 41.81
N GLY A 376 -20.48 5.03 40.75
CA GLY A 376 -20.38 3.60 40.47
C GLY A 376 -21.63 3.01 39.81
N ASN A 377 -22.50 3.83 39.21
CA ASN A 377 -23.63 3.32 38.43
C ASN A 377 -23.17 3.02 37.00
N THR A 378 -23.34 1.77 36.57
CA THR A 378 -23.01 1.32 35.21
C THR A 378 -24.26 1.22 34.35
N GLN A 379 -24.17 1.69 33.10
CA GLN A 379 -25.23 1.56 32.09
C GLN A 379 -24.65 1.08 30.76
N ASN A 380 -25.35 0.19 30.07
CA ASN A 380 -25.05 -0.16 28.69
C ASN A 380 -25.65 0.90 27.74
N LEU A 381 -24.82 1.52 26.91
CA LEU A 381 -25.23 2.49 25.90
C LEU A 381 -25.52 1.84 24.54
N ALA A 382 -25.06 0.61 24.31
CA ALA A 382 -25.32 -0.15 23.09
C ALA A 382 -26.71 -0.81 23.16
N VAL A 383 -27.75 0.01 23.11
CA VAL A 383 -29.15 -0.41 23.13
C VAL A 383 -29.87 -0.01 21.84
N VAL A 384 -30.86 -0.79 21.44
CA VAL A 384 -31.68 -0.48 20.27
C VAL A 384 -32.42 0.85 20.49
N PRO A 385 -32.35 1.83 19.56
CA PRO A 385 -32.93 3.15 19.82
C PRO A 385 -34.43 3.08 20.10
N ASN A 386 -34.85 3.78 21.16
CA ASN A 386 -36.20 3.77 21.74
C ASN A 386 -36.62 2.44 22.42
N SER A 387 -35.67 1.56 22.74
CA SER A 387 -35.87 0.34 23.53
C SER A 387 -34.87 0.25 24.70
N ASN A 388 -35.03 -0.76 25.55
CA ASN A 388 -34.02 -1.20 26.52
C ASN A 388 -33.32 -2.49 26.07
N ASP A 389 -33.63 -2.99 24.87
CA ASP A 389 -32.99 -4.19 24.33
C ASP A 389 -31.53 -3.88 24.02
N ALA A 390 -30.61 -4.74 24.45
CA ALA A 390 -29.20 -4.64 24.08
C ALA A 390 -29.03 -4.92 22.58
N VAL A 391 -28.02 -4.33 21.95
CA VAL A 391 -27.66 -4.66 20.57
C VAL A 391 -27.06 -6.07 20.52
N SER A 392 -27.74 -6.97 19.82
CA SER A 392 -27.31 -8.35 19.59
C SER A 392 -27.97 -8.91 18.34
N VAL A 393 -27.46 -10.06 17.89
CA VAL A 393 -28.05 -10.80 16.75
C VAL A 393 -29.53 -11.15 16.98
N VAL A 394 -29.93 -11.45 18.21
CA VAL A 394 -31.30 -11.93 18.50
C VAL A 394 -32.30 -10.79 18.73
N THR A 395 -31.84 -9.58 19.03
CA THR A 395 -32.67 -8.40 19.25
C THR A 395 -32.85 -7.56 17.98
N ILE A 396 -31.97 -7.70 16.98
CA ILE A 396 -32.12 -7.06 15.66
C ILE A 396 -31.92 -8.13 14.57
N ARG A 397 -33.03 -8.56 13.94
CA ARG A 397 -33.04 -9.63 12.93
C ARG A 397 -34.26 -9.58 12.02
N ASP A 398 -34.16 -10.24 10.86
CA ASP A 398 -35.27 -10.39 9.93
C ASP A 398 -35.61 -11.88 9.65
N GLU A 399 -36.87 -12.26 9.82
CA GLU A 399 -37.42 -13.59 9.49
C GLU A 399 -37.23 -13.96 8.01
N LEU A 400 -37.01 -12.96 7.15
CA LEU A 400 -36.57 -13.15 5.76
C LEU A 400 -35.31 -14.03 5.69
N TYR A 401 -34.34 -13.82 6.59
CA TYR A 401 -33.09 -14.57 6.57
C TYR A 401 -33.13 -15.87 7.39
N ASN A 402 -34.13 -16.03 8.27
CA ASN A 402 -34.40 -17.28 8.99
C ASN A 402 -35.83 -17.34 9.52
N ASN A 403 -36.63 -18.28 9.04
CA ASN A 403 -38.03 -18.44 9.47
C ASN A 403 -38.22 -19.18 10.82
N GLY A 404 -37.12 -19.49 11.53
CA GLY A 404 -37.14 -20.12 12.84
C GLY A 404 -37.56 -19.18 13.98
N CYS A 405 -37.58 -17.86 13.75
CA CYS A 405 -37.94 -16.82 14.70
C CYS A 405 -38.58 -15.62 13.99
N SER A 406 -39.34 -14.80 14.72
CA SER A 406 -39.91 -13.56 14.19
C SER A 406 -38.84 -12.48 13.99
N SER A 407 -39.07 -11.59 13.03
CA SER A 407 -38.27 -10.36 12.89
C SER A 407 -38.40 -9.51 14.15
N GLU A 408 -37.29 -8.90 14.57
CA GLU A 408 -37.22 -7.96 15.69
C GLU A 408 -36.40 -6.75 15.23
N ASN A 409 -36.89 -5.54 15.50
CA ASN A 409 -36.15 -4.29 15.23
C ASN A 409 -35.57 -4.13 13.81
N ILE A 410 -36.25 -4.67 12.79
CA ILE A 410 -35.80 -4.74 11.37
C ILE A 410 -35.30 -3.42 10.77
N ASN A 411 -35.78 -2.26 11.25
CA ASN A 411 -35.33 -0.97 10.73
C ASN A 411 -33.84 -0.68 10.98
N TYR A 412 -33.19 -1.42 11.88
CA TYR A 412 -31.76 -1.31 12.17
C TYR A 412 -30.95 -2.45 11.54
N PHE A 413 -31.61 -3.39 10.84
CA PHE A 413 -30.96 -4.45 10.08
C PHE A 413 -30.71 -3.95 8.65
N ASP A 414 -29.45 -3.67 8.31
CA ASP A 414 -29.09 -3.02 7.05
C ASP A 414 -28.97 -4.04 5.90
N LYS A 415 -27.93 -4.88 5.95
CA LYS A 415 -27.60 -5.80 4.85
C LYS A 415 -27.36 -7.22 5.35
N TYR A 416 -27.70 -8.17 4.48
CA TYR A 416 -27.35 -9.58 4.61
C TYR A 416 -26.66 -10.04 3.31
N TYR A 417 -25.48 -10.64 3.44
CA TYR A 417 -24.65 -11.10 2.34
C TYR A 417 -24.69 -12.63 2.21
N GLY A 418 -24.95 -13.09 0.98
CA GLY A 418 -24.96 -14.50 0.60
C GLY A 418 -26.31 -15.20 0.69
N ASN A 419 -26.26 -16.53 0.63
CA ASN A 419 -27.45 -17.37 0.65
C ASN A 419 -27.84 -17.73 2.08
N ASN A 420 -29.14 -17.70 2.37
CA ASN A 420 -29.65 -18.07 3.68
C ASN A 420 -30.20 -19.51 3.75
N SER A 421 -30.57 -19.93 4.95
CA SER A 421 -31.10 -21.27 5.24
C SER A 421 -32.49 -21.55 4.65
N VAL A 422 -33.20 -20.50 4.21
CA VAL A 422 -34.53 -20.59 3.59
C VAL A 422 -34.50 -20.43 2.05
N GLY A 423 -33.31 -20.32 1.47
CA GLY A 423 -33.10 -20.24 0.01
C GLY A 423 -33.40 -18.87 -0.61
N GLN A 424 -33.48 -17.81 0.20
CA GLN A 424 -33.48 -16.44 -0.32
C GLN A 424 -32.04 -15.93 -0.44
N GLN A 425 -31.83 -15.12 -1.49
CA GLN A 425 -30.54 -14.54 -1.82
C GLN A 425 -30.47 -13.15 -1.18
N GLY A 426 -29.45 -12.91 -0.36
CA GLY A 426 -29.05 -11.58 0.09
C GLY A 426 -28.25 -10.84 -0.99
N GLU A 427 -27.50 -9.84 -0.56
CA GLU A 427 -26.51 -9.16 -1.41
C GLU A 427 -25.36 -10.10 -1.80
N ASP A 428 -24.64 -9.76 -2.86
CA ASP A 428 -23.49 -10.54 -3.32
C ASP A 428 -22.36 -10.50 -2.28
N PRO A 429 -21.90 -11.63 -1.73
CA PRO A 429 -20.79 -11.66 -0.77
C PRO A 429 -19.50 -10.96 -1.25
N LEU A 430 -19.25 -10.94 -2.57
CA LEU A 430 -18.09 -10.25 -3.14
C LEU A 430 -18.16 -8.73 -3.03
N THR A 431 -19.35 -8.18 -2.79
CA THR A 431 -19.57 -6.74 -2.61
C THR A 431 -19.57 -6.31 -1.13
N SER A 432 -19.38 -7.26 -0.21
CA SER A 432 -19.39 -6.94 1.22
C SER A 432 -18.09 -6.24 1.61
N PRO A 433 -18.13 -5.03 2.21
CA PRO A 433 -16.93 -4.33 2.67
C PRO A 433 -16.25 -5.05 3.84
N THR A 434 -17.01 -5.91 4.55
CA THR A 434 -16.55 -6.73 5.67
C THR A 434 -16.75 -8.21 5.40
N ASN A 435 -15.98 -9.07 6.07
CA ASN A 435 -16.15 -10.53 6.03
C ASN A 435 -17.17 -11.01 7.07
N PHE A 436 -18.35 -10.39 7.07
CA PHE A 436 -19.46 -10.77 7.93
C PHE A 436 -20.76 -10.88 7.14
N ARG A 437 -21.59 -11.86 7.49
CA ARG A 437 -22.89 -12.08 6.81
C ARG A 437 -23.90 -10.96 7.00
N GLY A 438 -24.02 -10.37 8.18
CA GLY A 438 -25.03 -9.37 8.47
C GLY A 438 -24.45 -8.12 9.11
N ILE A 439 -24.98 -6.97 8.70
CA ILE A 439 -24.55 -5.64 9.15
C ILE A 439 -25.76 -4.88 9.70
N LEU A 440 -25.58 -4.20 10.83
CA LEU A 440 -26.55 -3.30 11.45
C LEU A 440 -26.18 -1.83 11.23
N SER A 441 -27.19 -0.96 11.11
CA SER A 441 -27.02 0.50 10.97
C SER A 441 -27.92 1.24 11.97
N PHE A 442 -27.41 2.32 12.59
CA PHE A 442 -28.00 3.00 13.76
C PHE A 442 -28.20 4.51 13.59
#